data_AF-A0A4Y2GGH0-F1
#
_entry.id   AF-A0A4Y2GGH0-F1
#
_cell.length_a   1.000
_cell.length_b   1.000
_cell.length_c   1.000
_cell.angle_alpha   90.00
_cell.angle_beta   90.00
_cell.angle_gamma   90.00
#
_symmetry.space_group_name_H-M   'P 1'
#
loop_
_entity.id
_entity.type
_entity.pdbx_description
1 polymer ?
#
loop_
_entity_poly.entity_id
_entity_poly.type
_entity_poly.pdbx_seq_one_letter_code
_entity_poly.pdbx_strand_id
1 'polypeptide(L)'
;MSTSLQLESKTTRKSGKLKSAVSSATNSAAENEKECRKFRLFVRDRRSNLRFLVDSGADVSIIPATSQNKKKAEYLLYAANGTEISTYGIKMLNLDLGLRRDFQFTFIIADVTKGDITAISSDNVISTLNKSIKISNLLLKYPEISRPNLVPKEIKHDVKHFIETNGQPIHAKARQLDPKRLAITKEEFTFMLNNEIIRPSNSQWSSPLHLAAKKDGSYRPCGDYRQLNAQTIPDRYPIPRLEDFHQILKETKVFSKIDLFKAYFQIPIAEEHKCKTAIITPFGLYEFNVMSFGLKNAPATFQRFIHEVLRGLDFVFPYLDDILIASKSNQEHEIHLNLVLERLNTFGLRINISKSVFAVEEIEFLGYLITPQGSRPLPDKVQAIMNYKRPENIQDLRTFLGILNFYRRYLKDAAKNQALLHEYLKGSKKKDKRKIQWTDEAEKQFEKCKNDLANATLLSFPNSELPLSLFTDASDAAIGAVLQQYENSTWKPIAFYSKKLNDTQQNYSTYDRELLGIYLSVKHFKHYLEGRTFTIYTDHKPLTFAFHQKLDKAAPRQARQLNYISQFSTDIKYIKGENNIVADTLSRVTEVSSIDYDQIADA
;
A
#
# COMPACT_ATOMS: atom_id res chain seq x y z
N MET A 1 -0.37 15.04 63.55
CA MET A 1 -1.72 15.65 63.54
C MET A 1 -2.13 15.73 62.07
N SER A 2 -3.12 14.97 61.59
CA SER A 2 -4.57 15.19 61.76
C SER A 2 -5.07 16.33 60.84
N THR A 3 -6.18 16.23 60.09
CA THR A 3 -7.29 15.26 60.21
C THR A 3 -8.03 15.01 58.89
N SER A 4 -8.54 13.78 58.74
CA SER A 4 -9.68 13.27 57.94
C SER A 4 -10.31 14.08 56.78
N LEU A 5 -10.52 13.38 55.66
CA LEU A 5 -11.70 13.57 54.79
C LEU A 5 -12.85 12.67 55.29
N GLN A 6 -14.07 13.20 55.39
CA GLN A 6 -15.22 12.48 55.93
C GLN A 6 -15.96 11.62 54.89
N LEU A 7 -16.49 10.49 55.36
CA LEU A 7 -17.58 9.75 54.72
C LEU A 7 -18.90 10.15 55.38
N GLU A 8 -19.90 10.58 54.60
CA GLU A 8 -21.30 10.60 55.04
C GLU A 8 -22.03 9.36 54.51
N SER A 9 -22.83 8.74 55.38
CA SER A 9 -23.79 7.70 55.04
C SER A 9 -25.12 7.98 55.73
N LYS A 10 -26.24 7.85 55.02
CA LYS A 10 -27.58 7.92 55.62
C LYS A 10 -28.40 6.69 55.24
N THR A 11 -28.88 5.99 56.25
CA THR A 11 -29.78 4.83 56.16
C THR A 11 -31.05 5.09 56.97
N THR A 12 -32.17 4.53 56.52
CA THR A 12 -33.44 4.52 57.26
C THR A 12 -34.09 3.13 57.22
N ARG A 13 -34.83 2.81 58.30
CA ARG A 13 -35.52 1.52 58.55
C ARG A 13 -36.91 1.52 57.85
N LYS A 14 -37.83 0.54 57.86
CA LYS A 14 -38.18 -0.67 58.67
C LYS A 14 -39.04 -1.58 57.74
N SER A 15 -39.45 -2.83 58.01
CA SER A 15 -38.85 -4.03 58.66
C SER A 15 -39.92 -5.18 58.67
N GLY A 16 -39.65 -6.38 58.15
CA GLY A 16 -40.62 -7.50 58.16
C GLY A 16 -40.04 -8.91 57.94
N LYS A 17 -40.66 -9.93 58.56
CA LYS A 17 -40.42 -11.39 58.37
C LYS A 17 -41.68 -11.97 57.66
N LEU A 18 -41.71 -13.13 56.98
CA LEU A 18 -41.27 -14.49 57.36
C LEU A 18 -41.19 -15.43 56.13
N LYS A 19 -40.45 -16.54 56.25
CA LYS A 19 -40.46 -17.76 55.40
C LYS A 19 -39.99 -17.57 53.93
N SER A 20 -39.36 -18.56 53.28
CA SER A 20 -38.73 -19.81 53.75
C SER A 20 -37.62 -20.23 52.77
N ALA A 21 -36.74 -21.15 53.19
CA ALA A 21 -35.52 -21.46 52.46
C ALA A 21 -35.76 -22.12 51.08
N VAL A 22 -35.25 -21.48 50.03
CA VAL A 22 -34.89 -22.10 48.75
C VAL A 22 -33.48 -21.60 48.40
N SER A 23 -32.49 -22.51 48.53
CA SER A 23 -31.09 -22.41 48.06
C SER A 23 -30.51 -20.99 47.87
N SER A 24 -29.88 -20.35 48.86
CA SER A 24 -28.53 -20.68 49.38
C SER A 24 -27.39 -20.79 48.36
N ALA A 25 -27.62 -20.47 47.08
CA ALA A 25 -26.61 -20.50 46.01
C ALA A 25 -26.48 -19.15 45.25
N THR A 26 -27.47 -18.26 45.37
CA THR A 26 -27.51 -16.98 44.64
C THR A 26 -26.86 -15.80 45.38
N ASN A 27 -26.74 -15.84 46.70
CA ASN A 27 -26.21 -14.72 47.48
C ASN A 27 -24.70 -14.49 47.29
N SER A 28 -23.89 -15.54 47.12
CA SER A 28 -22.44 -15.41 46.90
C SER A 28 -22.10 -14.68 45.60
N ALA A 29 -22.92 -14.83 44.55
CA ALA A 29 -22.78 -14.05 43.33
C ALA A 29 -23.21 -12.58 43.53
N ALA A 30 -24.34 -12.35 44.21
CA ALA A 30 -24.90 -11.02 44.42
C ALA A 30 -24.10 -10.13 45.39
N GLU A 31 -23.31 -10.71 46.28
CA GLU A 31 -22.37 -9.98 47.15
C GLU A 31 -21.09 -9.62 46.37
N ASN A 32 -20.55 -10.55 45.56
CA ASN A 32 -19.43 -10.26 44.65
C ASN A 32 -19.73 -9.14 43.64
N GLU A 33 -20.93 -9.11 43.04
CA GLU A 33 -21.36 -8.02 42.15
C GLU A 33 -21.39 -6.64 42.83
N LYS A 34 -21.62 -6.59 44.16
CA LYS A 34 -21.65 -5.33 44.92
C LYS A 34 -20.27 -4.84 45.32
N GLU A 35 -19.31 -5.73 45.55
CA GLU A 35 -17.92 -5.34 45.80
C GLU A 35 -17.23 -4.86 44.51
N CYS A 36 -17.44 -5.55 43.39
CA CYS A 36 -16.78 -5.27 42.11
C CYS A 36 -17.10 -3.86 41.52
N ARG A 37 -18.13 -3.15 42.02
CA ARG A 37 -18.50 -1.80 41.54
C ARG A 37 -17.68 -0.64 42.10
N LYS A 38 -16.74 -0.85 43.04
CA LYS A 38 -16.18 0.25 43.86
C LYS A 38 -15.06 1.10 43.24
N PHE A 39 -14.34 0.66 42.20
CA PHE A 39 -13.11 1.33 41.75
C PHE A 39 -13.06 1.67 40.25
N ARG A 40 -14.03 2.45 39.76
CA ARG A 40 -13.90 3.13 38.45
C ARG A 40 -12.96 4.32 38.57
N LEU A 41 -11.73 4.19 38.07
CA LEU A 41 -10.77 5.28 38.02
C LEU A 41 -11.23 6.34 37.01
N PHE A 42 -11.21 7.61 37.41
CA PHE A 42 -11.42 8.74 36.50
C PHE A 42 -10.25 9.70 36.62
N VAL A 43 -9.75 10.16 35.47
CA VAL A 43 -8.71 11.20 35.40
C VAL A 43 -9.27 12.40 34.66
N ARG A 44 -8.83 13.60 35.05
CA ARG A 44 -9.33 14.88 34.53
C ARG A 44 -8.17 15.60 33.84
N ASP A 45 -8.34 15.94 32.57
CA ASP A 45 -7.43 16.86 31.90
C ASP A 45 -7.64 18.26 32.49
N ARG A 46 -6.57 18.86 33.01
CA ARG A 46 -6.57 20.18 33.61
C ARG A 46 -6.81 21.30 32.60
N ARG A 47 -6.57 21.06 31.31
CA ARG A 47 -6.69 22.06 30.23
C ARG A 47 -8.10 22.14 29.65
N SER A 48 -8.60 21.04 29.08
CA SER A 48 -9.96 20.96 28.52
C SER A 48 -11.04 20.79 29.59
N ASN A 49 -10.65 20.54 30.84
CA ASN A 49 -11.52 20.23 31.97
C ASN A 49 -12.29 18.89 31.82
N LEU A 50 -12.04 18.14 30.74
CA LEU A 50 -12.70 16.88 30.43
C LEU A 50 -12.33 15.81 31.47
N ARG A 51 -13.34 15.04 31.89
CA ARG A 51 -13.20 13.89 32.78
C ARG A 51 -13.34 12.61 31.96
N PHE A 52 -12.27 11.84 31.92
CA PHE A 52 -12.20 10.54 31.26
C PHE A 52 -12.40 9.44 32.30
N LEU A 53 -13.16 8.40 31.93
CA LEU A 53 -13.00 7.08 32.55
C LEU A 53 -11.62 6.52 32.13
N VAL A 54 -11.03 5.68 32.97
CA VAL A 54 -9.77 4.98 32.67
C VAL A 54 -9.96 3.49 32.91
N ASP A 55 -9.46 2.69 31.97
CA ASP A 55 -9.47 1.21 32.00
C ASP A 55 -10.89 0.61 32.01
N SER A 56 -11.67 0.92 30.97
CA SER A 56 -13.05 0.45 30.78
C SER A 56 -13.21 -0.84 29.97
N GLY A 57 -12.11 -1.42 29.48
CA GLY A 57 -12.11 -2.56 28.56
C GLY A 57 -12.39 -2.21 27.09
N ALA A 58 -12.30 -0.93 26.70
CA ALA A 58 -12.47 -0.49 25.32
C ALA A 58 -11.20 -0.70 24.46
N ASP A 59 -11.35 -1.04 23.17
CA ASP A 59 -10.22 -1.07 22.21
C ASP A 59 -9.70 0.33 21.83
N VAL A 60 -10.57 1.35 21.94
CA VAL A 60 -10.32 2.71 21.43
C VAL A 60 -10.63 3.76 22.49
N SER A 61 -9.73 4.75 22.62
CA SER A 61 -10.00 5.94 23.43
C SER A 61 -10.99 6.85 22.70
N ILE A 62 -12.03 7.35 23.39
CA ILE A 62 -13.14 8.11 22.79
C ILE A 62 -13.42 9.43 23.51
N ILE A 63 -13.98 10.41 22.79
CA ILE A 63 -14.51 11.66 23.35
C ILE A 63 -15.93 11.96 22.85
N PRO A 64 -16.77 12.63 23.66
CA PRO A 64 -18.08 13.11 23.24
C PRO A 64 -18.03 13.98 21.98
N ALA A 65 -19.01 13.79 21.11
CA ALA A 65 -19.33 14.72 20.04
C ALA A 65 -19.76 16.09 20.60
N THR A 66 -19.54 17.14 19.80
CA THR A 66 -19.93 18.52 20.12
C THR A 66 -20.69 19.13 18.95
N SER A 67 -21.41 20.23 19.15
CA SER A 67 -22.20 20.89 18.10
C SER A 67 -21.39 21.43 16.90
N GLN A 68 -20.05 21.34 16.95
CA GLN A 68 -19.15 21.64 15.83
C GLN A 68 -18.90 20.42 14.90
N ASN A 69 -19.27 19.21 15.33
CA ASN A 69 -19.04 17.95 14.62
C ASN A 69 -20.11 17.68 13.54
N LYS A 70 -20.05 18.44 12.43
CA LYS A 70 -21.11 18.49 11.41
C LYS A 70 -21.14 17.34 10.38
N LYS A 71 -20.18 16.40 10.38
CA LYS A 71 -20.13 15.28 9.43
C LYS A 71 -19.94 13.95 10.18
N LYS A 72 -20.80 12.97 9.94
CA LYS A 72 -20.59 11.58 10.41
C LYS A 72 -19.39 11.00 9.65
N ALA A 73 -18.53 10.23 10.32
CA ALA A 73 -17.37 9.58 9.72
C ALA A 73 -17.68 8.13 9.31
N GLU A 74 -16.85 7.58 8.42
CA GLU A 74 -17.00 6.22 7.87
C GLU A 74 -16.74 5.09 8.88
N TYR A 75 -16.21 5.41 10.07
CA TYR A 75 -15.90 4.44 11.12
C TYR A 75 -17.12 4.22 12.02
N LEU A 76 -17.66 3.00 12.03
CA LEU A 76 -18.74 2.60 12.93
C LEU A 76 -18.16 2.15 14.28
N LEU A 77 -18.70 2.69 15.38
CA LEU A 77 -18.39 2.30 16.75
C LEU A 77 -19.63 1.61 17.36
N TYR A 78 -19.42 0.67 18.27
CA TYR A 78 -20.50 -0.02 18.98
C TYR A 78 -20.23 -0.05 20.47
N ALA A 79 -21.30 0.04 21.28
CA ALA A 79 -21.23 -0.26 22.71
C ALA A 79 -21.21 -1.78 22.95
N ALA A 80 -20.77 -2.20 24.15
CA ALA A 80 -20.70 -3.62 24.54
C ALA A 80 -22.05 -4.37 24.52
N ASN A 81 -23.17 -3.65 24.51
CA ASN A 81 -24.53 -4.19 24.35
C ASN A 81 -24.98 -4.29 22.87
N GLY A 82 -24.13 -3.95 21.91
CA GLY A 82 -24.41 -3.98 20.47
C GLY A 82 -25.07 -2.73 19.89
N THR A 83 -25.32 -1.67 20.68
CA THR A 83 -25.87 -0.41 20.15
C THR A 83 -24.84 0.34 19.29
N GLU A 84 -25.21 0.79 18.09
CA GLU A 84 -24.37 1.67 17.26
C GLU A 84 -24.15 3.02 17.95
N ILE A 85 -22.92 3.49 17.94
CA ILE A 85 -22.52 4.83 18.36
C ILE A 85 -22.04 5.58 17.11
N SER A 86 -22.72 6.68 16.74
CA SER A 86 -22.29 7.50 15.61
C SER A 86 -20.94 8.16 15.89
N THR A 87 -20.02 8.17 14.91
CA THR A 87 -18.72 8.83 15.04
C THR A 87 -18.58 10.02 14.10
N TYR A 88 -17.67 10.94 14.44
CA TYR A 88 -17.53 12.25 13.78
C TYR A 88 -16.06 12.63 13.53
N GLY A 89 -15.21 11.62 13.33
CA GLY A 89 -13.79 11.76 13.03
C GLY A 89 -12.86 11.46 14.20
N ILE A 90 -11.59 11.77 14.02
CA ILE A 90 -10.50 11.48 14.97
C ILE A 90 -9.84 12.79 15.41
N LYS A 91 -9.50 12.92 16.70
CA LYS A 91 -8.87 14.09 17.29
C LYS A 91 -7.74 13.71 18.22
N MET A 92 -6.54 14.24 17.97
CA MET A 92 -5.44 14.17 18.92
C MET A 92 -5.62 15.24 20.01
N LEU A 93 -5.37 14.89 21.27
CA LEU A 93 -5.41 15.81 22.42
C LEU A 93 -4.09 15.74 23.22
N ASN A 94 -3.59 16.91 23.63
CA ASN A 94 -2.44 17.05 24.54
C ASN A 94 -2.95 17.17 25.98
N LEU A 95 -3.14 16.04 26.66
CA LEU A 95 -3.76 15.99 27.99
C LEU A 95 -2.75 16.37 29.09
N ASP A 96 -3.14 17.30 29.96
CA ASP A 96 -2.49 17.55 31.25
C ASP A 96 -3.24 16.79 32.34
N LEU A 97 -2.78 15.57 32.61
CA LEU A 97 -3.34 14.70 33.66
C LEU A 97 -2.76 15.03 35.05
N GLY A 98 -2.03 16.15 35.20
CA GLY A 98 -1.34 16.52 36.44
C GLY A 98 -0.06 15.74 36.73
N LEU A 99 0.52 15.10 35.71
CA LEU A 99 1.75 14.31 35.77
C LEU A 99 2.96 15.13 35.29
N ARG A 100 4.19 14.58 35.43
CA ARG A 100 5.45 15.27 35.07
C ARG A 100 5.63 15.56 33.56
N ARG A 101 4.67 15.18 32.71
CA ARG A 101 4.65 15.47 31.27
C ARG A 101 3.21 15.48 30.76
N ASP A 102 2.99 16.21 29.67
CA ASP A 102 1.80 16.07 28.83
C ASP A 102 1.75 14.67 28.19
N PHE A 103 0.53 14.19 27.91
CA PHE A 103 0.33 12.96 27.15
C PHE A 103 -0.47 13.23 25.89
N GLN A 104 0.10 12.88 24.73
CA GLN A 104 -0.61 12.89 23.46
C GLN A 104 -1.40 11.59 23.28
N PHE A 105 -2.72 11.72 23.23
CA PHE A 105 -3.64 10.62 22.96
C PHE A 105 -4.50 10.92 21.73
N THR A 106 -4.76 9.90 20.94
CA THR A 106 -5.64 9.97 19.76
C THR A 106 -7.01 9.41 20.13
N PHE A 107 -8.05 10.23 19.99
CA PHE A 107 -9.42 9.90 20.35
C PHE A 107 -10.32 9.81 19.13
N ILE A 108 -11.26 8.86 19.11
CA ILE A 108 -12.40 8.89 18.19
C ILE A 108 -13.47 9.81 18.79
N ILE A 109 -14.02 10.73 17.99
CA ILE A 109 -15.16 11.56 18.37
C ILE A 109 -16.43 10.74 18.16
N ALA A 110 -17.21 10.51 19.21
CA ALA A 110 -18.33 9.59 19.21
C ALA A 110 -19.55 10.15 19.96
N ASP A 111 -20.75 9.68 19.63
CA ASP A 111 -22.00 10.05 20.31
C ASP A 111 -22.12 9.37 21.70
N VAL A 112 -21.25 9.81 22.61
CA VAL A 112 -21.14 9.28 23.97
C VAL A 112 -21.22 10.39 25.01
N THR A 113 -21.86 10.11 26.14
CA THR A 113 -22.05 11.09 27.23
C THR A 113 -20.78 11.37 28.04
N LYS A 114 -19.72 10.56 27.89
CA LYS A 114 -18.44 10.66 28.60
C LYS A 114 -17.29 10.22 27.72
N GLY A 115 -16.11 10.81 27.92
CA GLY A 115 -14.87 10.36 27.29
C GLY A 115 -14.25 9.19 28.06
N ASP A 116 -13.43 8.41 27.37
CA ASP A 116 -12.80 7.19 27.90
C ASP A 116 -11.35 7.09 27.41
N ILE A 117 -10.45 6.69 28.31
CA ILE A 117 -9.02 6.48 28.04
C ILE A 117 -8.69 5.01 28.28
N THR A 118 -8.17 4.39 27.23
CA THR A 118 -7.73 3.00 27.25
C THR A 118 -6.38 2.91 27.95
N ALA A 119 -6.35 2.23 29.11
CA ALA A 119 -5.12 1.82 29.74
C ALA A 119 -4.57 0.58 29.04
N ILE A 120 -3.27 0.29 29.21
CA ILE A 120 -2.66 -0.94 28.70
C ILE A 120 -2.94 -2.05 29.71
N SER A 121 -4.12 -2.66 29.60
CA SER A 121 -4.65 -3.72 30.48
C SER A 121 -5.32 -4.83 29.64
N SER A 122 -5.60 -5.98 30.26
CA SER A 122 -5.66 -7.27 29.54
C SER A 122 -7.04 -7.76 29.08
N ASP A 123 -8.14 -7.13 29.49
CA ASP A 123 -9.48 -7.75 29.43
C ASP A 123 -10.44 -7.07 28.44
N ASN A 124 -11.09 -7.88 27.59
CA ASN A 124 -11.83 -7.43 26.41
C ASN A 124 -13.29 -7.04 26.75
N VAL A 125 -13.74 -5.83 26.38
CA VAL A 125 -15.16 -5.43 26.50
C VAL A 125 -15.73 -4.73 25.24
N ILE A 126 -14.93 -3.97 24.45
CA ILE A 126 -15.45 -3.26 23.26
C ILE A 126 -14.55 -3.45 22.03
N SER A 127 -14.91 -4.40 21.15
CA SER A 127 -14.17 -4.73 19.93
C SER A 127 -14.63 -3.96 18.69
N THR A 128 -13.71 -3.36 17.92
CA THR A 128 -14.02 -2.74 16.61
C THR A 128 -14.05 -3.76 15.47
N LEU A 129 -15.07 -4.63 15.45
CA LEU A 129 -15.29 -5.62 14.38
C LEU A 129 -16.64 -5.44 13.69
N ASN A 130 -16.60 -5.25 12.37
CA ASN A 130 -17.81 -5.17 11.55
C ASN A 130 -18.45 -6.55 11.41
N LYS A 131 -19.63 -6.75 12.00
CA LYS A 131 -20.35 -8.04 11.99
C LYS A 131 -20.92 -8.45 10.63
N SER A 132 -20.88 -7.59 9.59
CA SER A 132 -21.15 -8.03 8.22
C SER A 132 -20.06 -8.95 7.66
N ILE A 133 -18.85 -8.90 8.22
CA ILE A 133 -17.76 -9.81 7.85
C ILE A 133 -18.07 -11.20 8.43
N LYS A 134 -18.29 -12.18 7.54
CA LYS A 134 -18.60 -13.60 7.87
C LYS A 134 -17.64 -14.22 8.90
N ILE A 135 -16.41 -13.71 9.00
CA ILE A 135 -15.32 -14.24 9.84
C ILE A 135 -15.04 -13.43 11.11
N SER A 136 -15.95 -12.54 11.52
CA SER A 136 -15.79 -11.75 12.75
C SER A 136 -15.49 -12.60 14.00
N ASN A 137 -16.05 -13.81 14.10
CA ASN A 137 -15.73 -14.80 15.15
C ASN A 137 -14.28 -15.31 15.10
N LEU A 138 -13.69 -15.51 13.91
CA LEU A 138 -12.28 -15.90 13.77
C LEU A 138 -11.33 -14.77 14.18
N LEU A 139 -11.68 -13.52 13.87
CA LEU A 139 -10.86 -12.36 14.26
C LEU A 139 -10.89 -12.15 15.79
N LEU A 140 -11.98 -12.50 16.48
CA LEU A 140 -12.05 -12.52 17.94
C LEU A 140 -11.15 -13.60 18.58
N LYS A 141 -10.85 -14.71 17.87
CA LYS A 141 -9.94 -15.76 18.36
C LYS A 141 -8.47 -15.29 18.41
N TYR A 142 -8.10 -14.29 17.60
CA TYR A 142 -6.71 -13.83 17.47
C TYR A 142 -6.57 -12.30 17.57
N PRO A 143 -6.91 -11.67 18.72
CA PRO A 143 -6.98 -10.22 18.86
C PRO A 143 -5.65 -9.49 18.64
N GLU A 144 -4.49 -10.16 18.82
CA GLU A 144 -3.21 -9.52 18.51
C GLU A 144 -2.95 -9.30 17.01
N ILE A 145 -3.61 -10.04 16.12
CA ILE A 145 -3.50 -9.81 14.66
C ILE A 145 -4.22 -8.51 14.27
N SER A 146 -5.35 -8.21 14.92
CA SER A 146 -6.25 -7.09 14.64
C SER A 146 -5.92 -5.81 15.42
N ARG A 147 -5.26 -5.92 16.58
CA ARG A 147 -4.90 -4.78 17.43
C ARG A 147 -3.98 -3.77 16.71
N PRO A 148 -4.28 -2.46 16.73
CA PRO A 148 -3.57 -1.43 15.96
C PRO A 148 -2.20 -1.00 16.55
N ASN A 149 -1.64 -1.74 17.51
CA ASN A 149 -0.32 -1.46 18.06
C ASN A 149 0.75 -1.56 16.97
N LEU A 150 1.52 -0.49 16.78
CA LEU A 150 2.20 -0.24 15.50
C LEU A 150 3.50 -1.02 15.29
N VAL A 151 3.98 -1.71 16.33
CA VAL A 151 5.10 -2.67 16.32
C VAL A 151 4.79 -3.75 17.37
N PRO A 152 5.09 -5.04 17.14
CA PRO A 152 5.12 -6.03 18.21
C PRO A 152 6.20 -5.67 19.26
N LYS A 153 5.85 -5.65 20.55
CA LYS A 153 6.84 -5.44 21.63
C LYS A 153 7.85 -6.60 21.75
N GLU A 154 7.45 -7.77 21.30
CA GLU A 154 8.27 -8.99 21.24
C GLU A 154 8.19 -9.54 19.82
N ILE A 155 9.34 -9.81 19.21
CA ILE A 155 9.43 -10.36 17.86
C ILE A 155 9.41 -11.88 17.98
N LYS A 156 8.36 -12.53 17.46
CA LYS A 156 8.15 -13.98 17.58
C LYS A 156 8.87 -14.80 16.49
N HIS A 157 9.94 -14.26 15.89
CA HIS A 157 10.69 -14.89 14.81
C HIS A 157 12.14 -14.41 14.73
N ASP A 158 13.04 -15.28 14.29
CA ASP A 158 14.48 -14.96 14.17
C ASP A 158 14.86 -14.27 12.85
N VAL A 159 13.95 -14.23 11.86
CA VAL A 159 14.23 -13.62 10.55
C VAL A 159 14.59 -12.15 10.67
N LYS A 160 15.79 -11.79 10.20
CA LYS A 160 16.35 -10.44 10.17
C LYS A 160 16.62 -9.97 8.75
N HIS A 161 16.56 -8.67 8.53
CA HIS A 161 16.98 -8.03 7.29
C HIS A 161 18.49 -7.71 7.31
N PHE A 162 19.17 -8.05 6.22
CA PHE A 162 20.61 -7.84 6.02
C PHE A 162 20.85 -6.91 4.82
N ILE A 163 21.81 -5.99 4.98
CA ILE A 163 22.16 -4.99 3.97
C ILE A 163 23.64 -5.16 3.63
N GLU A 164 23.97 -6.22 2.91
CA GLU A 164 25.34 -6.45 2.45
C GLU A 164 25.77 -5.40 1.43
N THR A 165 27.00 -4.90 1.51
CA THR A 165 27.44 -3.69 0.78
C THR A 165 28.88 -3.77 0.29
N ASN A 166 29.08 -3.57 -1.01
CA ASN A 166 30.40 -3.41 -1.61
C ASN A 166 30.84 -1.94 -1.58
N GLY A 167 31.67 -1.57 -0.59
CA GLY A 167 32.30 -0.24 -0.55
C GLY A 167 32.49 0.34 0.85
N GLN A 168 33.00 1.57 0.90
CA GLN A 168 33.12 2.37 2.12
C GLN A 168 31.80 3.11 2.44
N PRO A 169 31.55 3.46 3.71
CA PRO A 169 30.35 4.19 4.13
C PRO A 169 30.08 5.46 3.33
N ILE A 170 28.82 5.66 2.95
CA ILE A 170 28.38 6.81 2.16
C ILE A 170 27.82 7.89 3.08
N HIS A 171 28.33 9.11 2.94
CA HIS A 171 27.90 10.28 3.72
C HIS A 171 27.17 11.33 2.88
N ALA A 172 25.94 11.67 3.26
CA ALA A 172 25.16 12.79 2.76
C ALA A 172 24.97 13.91 3.82
N LYS A 173 24.51 15.08 3.38
CA LYS A 173 24.18 16.22 4.26
C LYS A 173 22.69 16.23 4.63
N ALA A 174 22.37 16.82 5.78
CA ALA A 174 20.98 17.13 6.15
C ALA A 174 20.32 18.01 5.07
N ARG A 175 19.13 17.63 4.60
CA ARG A 175 18.29 18.52 3.78
C ARG A 175 17.65 19.57 4.67
N GLN A 176 17.73 20.84 4.28
CA GLN A 176 16.92 21.89 4.92
C GLN A 176 15.43 21.58 4.73
N LEU A 177 14.63 21.88 5.76
CA LEU A 177 13.18 21.74 5.77
C LEU A 177 12.57 23.10 6.07
N ASP A 178 11.44 23.42 5.45
CA ASP A 178 10.62 24.55 5.88
C ASP A 178 10.08 24.32 7.31
N PRO A 179 9.79 25.38 8.10
CA PRO A 179 9.40 25.23 9.51
C PRO A 179 8.19 24.32 9.75
N LYS A 180 7.23 24.29 8.81
CA LYS A 180 6.03 23.45 8.92
C LYS A 180 6.36 21.97 8.72
N ARG A 181 7.13 21.62 7.68
CA ARG A 181 7.65 20.25 7.51
C ARG A 181 8.60 19.85 8.62
N LEU A 182 9.42 20.76 9.14
CA LEU A 182 10.33 20.49 10.25
C LEU A 182 9.57 20.07 11.52
N ALA A 183 8.47 20.75 11.85
CA ALA A 183 7.60 20.37 12.97
C ALA A 183 6.99 18.97 12.77
N ILE A 184 6.29 18.75 11.65
CA ILE A 184 5.67 17.45 11.31
C ILE A 184 6.70 16.31 11.30
N THR A 185 7.92 16.58 10.81
CA THR A 185 9.01 15.59 10.81
C THR A 185 9.48 15.27 12.23
N LYS A 186 9.63 16.28 13.10
CA LYS A 186 10.00 16.04 14.50
C LYS A 186 8.94 15.25 15.26
N GLU A 187 7.65 15.49 14.99
CA GLU A 187 6.53 14.74 15.56
C GLU A 187 6.59 13.26 15.14
N GLU A 188 6.70 12.97 13.85
CA GLU A 188 6.79 11.59 13.34
C GLU A 188 8.10 10.88 13.76
N PHE A 189 9.24 11.58 13.87
CA PHE A 189 10.46 11.02 14.45
C PHE A 189 10.32 10.74 15.95
N THR A 190 9.64 11.61 16.70
CA THR A 190 9.34 11.39 18.12
C THR A 190 8.42 10.17 18.28
N PHE A 191 7.41 10.02 17.41
CA PHE A 191 6.57 8.82 17.34
C PHE A 191 7.42 7.56 17.06
N MET A 192 8.30 7.58 16.05
CA MET A 192 9.13 6.42 15.71
C MET A 192 10.13 6.05 16.82
N LEU A 193 10.68 7.01 17.54
CA LEU A 193 11.52 6.78 18.73
C LEU A 193 10.72 6.15 19.87
N ASN A 194 9.54 6.69 20.18
CA ASN A 194 8.65 6.18 21.23
C ASN A 194 8.06 4.78 20.95
N ASN A 195 8.17 4.30 19.70
CA ASN A 195 7.75 2.96 19.28
C ASN A 195 8.94 2.08 18.88
N GLU A 196 10.17 2.50 19.21
CA GLU A 196 11.44 1.77 18.95
C GLU A 196 11.72 1.43 17.47
N ILE A 197 10.96 2.01 16.52
CA ILE A 197 11.15 1.86 15.08
C ILE A 197 12.53 2.38 14.65
N ILE A 198 12.97 3.48 15.27
CA ILE A 198 14.30 4.08 15.11
C ILE A 198 14.97 4.32 16.46
N ARG A 199 16.29 4.53 16.43
CA ARG A 199 17.10 5.02 17.54
C ARG A 199 18.06 6.13 17.10
N PRO A 200 18.58 6.97 18.01
CA PRO A 200 19.70 7.86 17.69
C PRO A 200 20.91 7.06 17.19
N SER A 201 21.67 7.63 16.25
CA SER A 201 22.79 6.96 15.58
C SER A 201 24.07 7.77 15.66
N ASN A 202 25.21 7.07 15.70
CA ASN A 202 26.57 7.59 15.54
C ASN A 202 27.25 7.03 14.27
N SER A 203 26.47 6.51 13.31
CA SER A 203 26.95 5.83 12.11
C SER A 203 27.82 6.72 11.21
N GLN A 204 28.80 6.08 10.54
CA GLN A 204 29.57 6.68 9.45
C GLN A 204 28.78 6.76 8.13
N TRP A 205 27.66 6.03 8.03
CA TRP A 205 26.70 6.16 6.93
C TRP A 205 25.73 7.30 7.22
N SER A 206 25.32 8.04 6.19
CA SER A 206 24.19 8.96 6.28
C SER A 206 23.43 9.07 4.96
N SER A 207 22.16 8.66 4.97
CA SER A 207 21.20 8.87 3.89
C SER A 207 20.36 10.12 4.17
N PRO A 208 20.13 11.01 3.19
CA PRO A 208 19.42 12.26 3.44
C PRO A 208 17.90 12.03 3.54
N LEU A 209 17.26 12.58 4.58
CA LEU A 209 15.83 12.42 4.84
C LEU A 209 14.95 12.72 3.61
N HIS A 210 14.16 11.75 3.18
CA HIS A 210 13.09 11.90 2.19
C HIS A 210 11.72 11.90 2.89
N LEU A 211 10.82 12.81 2.51
CA LEU A 211 9.44 12.84 2.97
C LEU A 211 8.50 12.41 1.84
N ALA A 212 8.06 11.15 1.87
CA ALA A 212 7.05 10.64 0.95
C ALA A 212 5.67 11.17 1.36
N ALA A 213 4.83 11.57 0.41
CA ALA A 213 3.44 11.95 0.70
C ALA A 213 2.53 10.72 0.57
N LYS A 214 1.66 10.48 1.55
CA LYS A 214 0.60 9.46 1.52
C LYS A 214 -0.64 10.01 0.78
N LYS A 215 -1.62 9.13 0.45
CA LYS A 215 -2.93 9.55 -0.10
C LYS A 215 -3.67 10.52 0.85
N ASP A 216 -3.58 10.27 2.15
CA ASP A 216 -4.20 11.06 3.23
C ASP A 216 -3.58 12.45 3.46
N GLY A 217 -2.61 12.87 2.65
CA GLY A 217 -1.92 14.16 2.77
C GLY A 217 -0.84 14.24 3.86
N SER A 218 -0.73 13.23 4.74
CA SER A 218 0.36 13.13 5.70
C SER A 218 1.66 12.62 5.06
N TYR A 219 2.76 12.75 5.78
CA TYR A 219 4.09 12.33 5.30
C TYR A 219 4.52 10.99 5.89
N ARG A 220 5.42 10.30 5.19
CA ARG A 220 6.21 9.16 5.71
C ARG A 220 7.70 9.49 5.53
N PRO A 221 8.47 9.66 6.62
CA PRO A 221 9.92 9.81 6.55
C PRO A 221 10.57 8.49 6.15
N CYS A 222 11.44 8.54 5.15
CA CYS A 222 12.25 7.42 4.67
C CYS A 222 13.68 7.91 4.41
N GLY A 223 14.65 7.00 4.37
CA GLY A 223 15.99 7.34 3.93
C GLY A 223 16.04 7.44 2.41
N ASP A 224 16.81 8.39 1.87
CA ASP A 224 17.10 8.39 0.44
C ASP A 224 18.25 7.42 0.10
N TYR A 225 17.99 6.13 0.32
CA TYR A 225 18.92 5.00 0.21
C TYR A 225 19.47 4.74 -1.21
N ARG A 226 19.33 5.67 -2.15
CA ARG A 226 19.78 5.50 -3.55
C ARG A 226 21.24 5.12 -3.68
N GLN A 227 22.10 5.77 -2.90
CA GLN A 227 23.54 5.53 -2.93
C GLN A 227 23.88 4.22 -2.20
N LEU A 228 23.19 3.92 -1.09
CA LEU A 228 23.27 2.65 -0.38
C LEU A 228 22.89 1.47 -1.31
N ASN A 229 21.70 1.51 -1.90
CA ASN A 229 21.17 0.50 -2.83
C ASN A 229 22.08 0.27 -4.05
N ALA A 230 22.86 1.27 -4.48
CA ALA A 230 23.86 1.11 -5.54
C ALA A 230 25.06 0.24 -5.10
N GLN A 231 25.49 0.35 -3.83
CA GLN A 231 26.51 -0.52 -3.23
C GLN A 231 25.95 -1.85 -2.69
N THR A 232 24.65 -1.93 -2.37
CA THR A 232 24.04 -3.12 -1.78
C THR A 232 24.11 -4.32 -2.71
N ILE A 233 24.64 -5.44 -2.22
CA ILE A 233 24.68 -6.71 -2.96
C ILE A 233 23.23 -7.21 -3.11
N PRO A 234 22.73 -7.49 -4.33
CA PRO A 234 21.34 -7.94 -4.52
C PRO A 234 21.10 -9.30 -3.88
N ASP A 235 20.14 -9.39 -2.96
CA ASP A 235 19.52 -10.67 -2.59
C ASP A 235 18.70 -11.17 -3.79
N ARG A 236 18.84 -12.45 -4.12
CA ARG A 236 18.19 -13.11 -5.27
C ARG A 236 17.18 -14.18 -4.85
N TYR A 237 16.62 -14.06 -3.65
CA TYR A 237 15.52 -14.93 -3.23
C TYR A 237 14.38 -14.91 -4.26
N PRO A 238 13.89 -16.08 -4.72
CA PRO A 238 12.88 -16.14 -5.78
C PRO A 238 11.54 -15.58 -5.31
N ILE A 239 11.01 -14.63 -6.09
CA ILE A 239 9.63 -14.15 -5.95
C ILE A 239 8.74 -15.01 -6.86
N PRO A 240 7.62 -15.57 -6.36
CA PRO A 240 6.73 -16.43 -7.14
C PRO A 240 6.29 -15.80 -8.47
N ARG A 241 6.00 -16.63 -9.48
CA ARG A 241 5.43 -16.13 -10.73
C ARG A 241 3.99 -15.73 -10.51
N LEU A 242 3.55 -14.73 -11.26
CA LEU A 242 2.12 -14.39 -11.35
C LEU A 242 1.31 -15.49 -12.05
N GLU A 243 1.97 -16.48 -12.64
CA GLU A 243 1.37 -17.73 -13.14
C GLU A 243 1.11 -18.76 -12.03
N ASP A 244 1.91 -18.76 -10.96
CA ASP A 244 1.92 -19.85 -9.97
C ASP A 244 0.65 -19.87 -9.12
N PHE A 245 -0.01 -18.72 -8.91
CA PHE A 245 -1.28 -18.68 -8.16
C PHE A 245 -2.41 -19.43 -8.87
N HIS A 246 -2.34 -19.66 -10.19
CA HIS A 246 -3.32 -20.46 -10.91
C HIS A 246 -3.39 -21.91 -10.40
N GLN A 247 -2.30 -22.42 -9.81
CA GLN A 247 -2.26 -23.75 -9.21
C GLN A 247 -3.24 -23.87 -8.04
N ILE A 248 -3.35 -22.83 -7.19
CA ILE A 248 -4.26 -22.81 -6.04
C ILE A 248 -5.72 -22.48 -6.42
N LEU A 249 -5.98 -22.00 -7.64
CA LEU A 249 -7.34 -21.67 -8.08
C LEU A 249 -8.17 -22.88 -8.53
N LYS A 250 -7.55 -24.03 -8.78
CA LYS A 250 -8.23 -25.19 -9.38
C LYS A 250 -9.41 -25.67 -8.53
N GLU A 251 -10.61 -25.66 -9.13
CA GLU A 251 -11.89 -26.05 -8.50
C GLU A 251 -12.33 -25.16 -7.31
N THR A 252 -11.66 -24.03 -7.08
CA THR A 252 -12.00 -23.08 -6.00
C THR A 252 -13.12 -22.11 -6.40
N LYS A 253 -13.80 -21.56 -5.39
CA LYS A 253 -15.01 -20.71 -5.53
C LYS A 253 -15.09 -19.57 -4.52
N VAL A 254 -14.31 -19.64 -3.43
CA VAL A 254 -14.34 -18.67 -2.34
C VAL A 254 -12.91 -18.18 -2.08
N PHE A 255 -12.77 -16.86 -2.02
CA PHE A 255 -11.48 -16.19 -1.97
C PHE A 255 -11.39 -15.17 -0.81
N SER A 256 -10.17 -14.98 -0.31
CA SER A 256 -9.82 -13.87 0.58
C SER A 256 -8.47 -13.28 0.21
N LYS A 257 -8.30 -11.98 0.42
CA LYS A 257 -7.03 -11.26 0.37
C LYS A 257 -6.73 -10.67 1.75
N ILE A 258 -5.54 -10.93 2.28
CA ILE A 258 -5.05 -10.29 3.51
C ILE A 258 -3.97 -9.27 3.15
N ASP A 259 -4.13 -8.05 3.66
CA ASP A 259 -3.18 -6.93 3.56
C ASP A 259 -2.41 -6.81 4.89
N LEU A 260 -1.08 -6.88 4.87
CA LEU A 260 -0.27 -6.88 6.10
C LEU A 260 0.03 -5.46 6.62
N PHE A 261 -0.29 -5.18 7.89
CA PHE A 261 -0.20 -3.82 8.44
C PHE A 261 1.26 -3.35 8.54
N LYS A 262 1.65 -2.40 7.68
CA LYS A 262 3.03 -1.87 7.58
C LYS A 262 4.09 -2.98 7.44
N ALA A 263 3.77 -4.10 6.79
CA ALA A 263 4.58 -5.32 6.59
C ALA A 263 6.09 -5.23 6.91
N TYR A 264 6.85 -4.38 6.21
CA TYR A 264 8.30 -4.23 6.40
C TYR A 264 8.72 -3.85 7.84
N PHE A 265 7.97 -3.00 8.55
CA PHE A 265 8.26 -2.62 9.94
C PHE A 265 8.11 -3.78 10.94
N GLN A 266 7.58 -4.94 10.51
CA GLN A 266 7.45 -6.13 11.35
C GLN A 266 8.73 -6.98 11.35
N ILE A 267 9.67 -6.79 10.40
CA ILE A 267 10.95 -7.51 10.34
C ILE A 267 12.07 -6.64 10.96
N PRO A 268 12.86 -7.14 11.93
CA PRO A 268 14.02 -6.44 12.48
C PRO A 268 15.18 -6.38 11.47
N ILE A 269 16.02 -5.35 11.56
CA ILE A 269 17.31 -5.29 10.87
C ILE A 269 18.38 -5.92 11.77
N ALA A 270 19.29 -6.70 11.19
CA ALA A 270 20.45 -7.23 11.89
C ALA A 270 21.27 -6.09 12.52
N GLU A 271 21.75 -6.27 13.75
CA GLU A 271 22.27 -5.21 14.62
C GLU A 271 23.45 -4.45 13.98
N GLU A 272 24.37 -5.22 13.41
CA GLU A 272 25.53 -4.81 12.61
C GLU A 272 25.15 -4.01 11.35
N HIS A 273 23.91 -4.14 10.86
CA HIS A 273 23.41 -3.52 9.65
C HIS A 273 22.46 -2.35 9.87
N LYS A 274 21.98 -2.12 11.10
CA LYS A 274 21.17 -0.93 11.46
C LYS A 274 21.88 0.36 11.06
N CYS A 275 23.19 0.45 11.34
CA CYS A 275 24.02 1.62 11.04
C CYS A 275 23.95 2.07 9.56
N LYS A 276 23.75 1.14 8.61
CA LYS A 276 23.66 1.43 7.17
C LYS A 276 22.38 2.18 6.81
N THR A 277 21.34 2.11 7.65
CA THR A 277 20.05 2.80 7.46
C THR A 277 20.00 4.22 8.03
N ALA A 278 21.10 4.72 8.59
CA ALA A 278 21.13 6.02 9.26
C ALA A 278 20.65 7.17 8.36
N ILE A 279 19.60 7.88 8.81
CA ILE A 279 19.05 9.08 8.20
C ILE A 279 19.62 10.31 8.90
N ILE A 280 20.15 11.25 8.11
CA ILE A 280 20.54 12.58 8.57
C ILE A 280 19.41 13.59 8.38
N THR A 281 19.05 14.29 9.47
CA THR A 281 18.02 15.35 9.52
C THR A 281 18.63 16.66 10.04
N PRO A 282 17.92 17.81 9.93
CA PRO A 282 18.34 19.07 10.57
C PRO A 282 18.41 19.06 12.10
N PHE A 283 18.08 17.95 12.76
CA PHE A 283 17.95 17.84 14.22
C PHE A 283 18.56 16.56 14.81
N GLY A 284 19.23 15.73 14.00
CA GLY A 284 19.95 14.55 14.48
C GLY A 284 20.31 13.55 13.36
N LEU A 285 21.01 12.48 13.76
CA LEU A 285 21.24 11.28 12.97
C LEU A 285 20.50 10.13 13.67
N TYR A 286 19.72 9.35 12.91
CA TYR A 286 18.88 8.28 13.45
C TYR A 286 18.88 7.06 12.53
N GLU A 287 18.91 5.85 13.08
CA GLU A 287 18.91 4.60 12.32
C GLU A 287 17.71 3.72 12.70
N PHE A 288 17.29 2.84 11.78
CA PHE A 288 16.16 1.96 12.00
C PHE A 288 16.55 0.69 12.75
N ASN A 289 15.67 0.27 13.68
CA ASN A 289 15.71 -1.08 14.25
C ASN A 289 14.98 -2.10 13.36
N VAL A 290 14.00 -1.66 12.56
CA VAL A 290 13.12 -2.51 11.72
C VAL A 290 13.18 -2.10 10.24
N MET A 291 12.95 -3.06 9.35
CA MET A 291 13.19 -2.93 7.90
C MET A 291 12.34 -1.80 7.30
N SER A 292 13.02 -0.79 6.75
CA SER A 292 12.39 0.46 6.30
C SER A 292 12.16 0.51 4.79
N PHE A 293 11.19 1.33 4.36
CA PHE A 293 10.85 1.50 2.95
C PHE A 293 12.01 2.07 2.13
N GLY A 294 12.24 1.50 0.96
CA GLY A 294 13.27 1.91 0.01
C GLY A 294 14.61 1.18 0.12
N LEU A 295 14.75 0.20 1.00
CA LEU A 295 15.91 -0.70 1.04
C LEU A 295 15.81 -1.77 -0.05
N LYS A 296 16.85 -1.91 -0.88
CA LYS A 296 16.91 -2.78 -2.07
C LYS A 296 16.42 -4.22 -1.84
N ASN A 297 16.90 -4.86 -0.78
CA ASN A 297 16.66 -6.29 -0.53
C ASN A 297 15.40 -6.53 0.36
N ALA A 298 14.62 -5.49 0.66
CA ALA A 298 13.45 -5.63 1.53
C ALA A 298 12.35 -6.55 0.95
N PRO A 299 11.98 -6.49 -0.35
CA PRO A 299 11.02 -7.42 -0.94
C PRO A 299 11.49 -8.88 -0.85
N ALA A 300 12.75 -9.16 -1.20
CA ALA A 300 13.34 -10.50 -1.11
C ALA A 300 13.36 -11.05 0.33
N THR A 301 13.68 -10.20 1.31
CA THR A 301 13.62 -10.56 2.74
C THR A 301 12.20 -10.87 3.18
N PHE A 302 11.21 -10.07 2.75
CA PHE A 302 9.82 -10.27 3.10
C PHE A 302 9.22 -11.52 2.46
N GLN A 303 9.52 -11.78 1.18
CA GLN A 303 9.07 -12.99 0.48
C GLN A 303 9.60 -14.27 1.15
N ARG A 304 10.89 -14.27 1.55
CA ARG A 304 11.50 -15.36 2.30
C ARG A 304 10.81 -15.61 3.65
N PHE A 305 10.45 -14.54 4.36
CA PHE A 305 9.73 -14.63 5.63
C PHE A 305 8.32 -15.19 5.45
N ILE A 306 7.52 -14.65 4.52
CA ILE A 306 6.12 -15.07 4.37
C ILE A 306 5.99 -16.51 3.82
N HIS A 307 6.97 -16.97 3.04
CA HIS A 307 7.13 -18.39 2.66
C HIS A 307 7.43 -19.33 3.85
N GLU A 308 8.02 -18.82 4.93
CA GLU A 308 8.26 -19.59 6.16
C GLU A 308 7.00 -19.67 7.02
N VAL A 309 6.36 -18.53 7.25
CA VAL A 309 5.10 -18.40 8.02
C VAL A 309 4.02 -19.36 7.49
N LEU A 310 3.81 -19.34 6.17
CA LEU A 310 2.73 -20.06 5.49
C LEU A 310 3.16 -21.42 4.94
N ARG A 311 4.34 -21.93 5.34
CA ARG A 311 4.87 -23.21 4.84
C ARG A 311 3.92 -24.38 5.11
N GLY A 312 3.59 -25.13 4.06
CA GLY A 312 2.68 -26.27 4.10
C GLY A 312 1.19 -25.92 4.04
N LEU A 313 0.82 -24.76 3.50
CA LEU A 313 -0.58 -24.36 3.27
C LEU A 313 -0.84 -24.23 1.75
N ASP A 314 -1.17 -25.35 1.10
CA ASP A 314 -1.26 -25.47 -0.37
C ASP A 314 -2.44 -24.69 -1.00
N PHE A 315 -3.29 -24.07 -0.17
CA PHE A 315 -4.45 -23.27 -0.53
C PHE A 315 -4.17 -21.75 -0.47
N VAL A 316 -2.90 -21.35 -0.27
CA VAL A 316 -2.46 -19.96 -0.03
C VAL A 316 -1.37 -19.56 -1.02
N PHE A 317 -1.47 -18.34 -1.55
CA PHE A 317 -0.45 -17.74 -2.41
C PHE A 317 -0.01 -16.38 -1.84
N PRO A 318 1.15 -16.31 -1.18
CA PRO A 318 1.70 -15.05 -0.68
C PRO A 318 2.58 -14.35 -1.71
N TYR A 319 2.37 -13.05 -1.90
CA TYR A 319 3.16 -12.19 -2.77
C TYR A 319 3.48 -10.87 -2.05
N LEU A 320 4.68 -10.78 -1.50
CA LEU A 320 5.14 -9.66 -0.67
C LEU A 320 4.15 -9.39 0.49
N ASP A 321 3.54 -8.20 0.54
CA ASP A 321 2.59 -7.77 1.57
C ASP A 321 1.12 -8.17 1.31
N ASP A 322 0.84 -8.80 0.16
CA ASP A 322 -0.47 -9.32 -0.26
C ASP A 322 -0.53 -10.86 -0.11
N ILE A 323 -1.52 -11.41 0.59
CA ILE A 323 -1.74 -12.87 0.72
C ILE A 323 -3.10 -13.25 0.12
N LEU A 324 -3.12 -14.10 -0.91
CA LEU A 324 -4.34 -14.72 -1.45
C LEU A 324 -4.62 -16.07 -0.77
N ILE A 325 -5.89 -16.33 -0.48
CA ILE A 325 -6.40 -17.61 0.04
C ILE A 325 -7.55 -18.05 -0.87
N ALA A 326 -7.52 -19.29 -1.36
CA ALA A 326 -8.54 -19.86 -2.25
C ALA A 326 -9.13 -21.15 -1.66
N SER A 327 -10.42 -21.45 -1.89
CA SER A 327 -11.08 -22.66 -1.35
C SER A 327 -12.31 -23.05 -2.16
N LYS A 328 -12.71 -24.33 -2.14
CA LYS A 328 -13.83 -24.86 -2.94
C LYS A 328 -15.21 -24.62 -2.30
N SER A 329 -15.26 -24.40 -0.99
CA SER A 329 -16.49 -24.10 -0.23
C SER A 329 -16.29 -23.07 0.88
N ASN A 330 -17.36 -22.44 1.37
CA ASN A 330 -17.31 -21.50 2.50
C ASN A 330 -16.83 -22.17 3.81
N GLN A 331 -17.20 -23.43 4.06
CA GLN A 331 -16.81 -24.18 5.27
C GLN A 331 -15.30 -24.49 5.29
N GLU A 332 -14.77 -24.97 4.18
CA GLU A 332 -13.34 -25.15 3.94
C GLU A 332 -12.59 -23.82 4.07
N HIS A 333 -13.15 -22.73 3.53
CA HIS A 333 -12.56 -21.40 3.61
C HIS A 333 -12.45 -20.86 5.05
N GLU A 334 -13.39 -21.19 5.92
CA GLU A 334 -13.34 -20.86 7.35
C GLU A 334 -12.17 -21.59 8.06
N ILE A 335 -11.97 -22.87 7.75
CA ILE A 335 -10.83 -23.66 8.25
C ILE A 335 -9.50 -23.08 7.72
N HIS A 336 -9.43 -22.79 6.43
CA HIS A 336 -8.26 -22.21 5.77
C HIS A 336 -7.90 -20.82 6.33
N LEU A 337 -8.90 -19.96 6.57
CA LEU A 337 -8.69 -18.67 7.24
C LEU A 337 -8.25 -18.83 8.69
N ASN A 338 -8.80 -19.78 9.46
CA ASN A 338 -8.28 -20.09 10.80
C ASN A 338 -6.80 -20.45 10.74
N LEU A 339 -6.38 -21.38 9.87
CA LEU A 339 -5.00 -21.83 9.75
C LEU A 339 -4.03 -20.70 9.38
N VAL A 340 -4.41 -19.81 8.46
CA VAL A 340 -3.58 -18.64 8.09
C VAL A 340 -3.49 -17.65 9.24
N LEU A 341 -4.60 -17.29 9.89
CA LEU A 341 -4.60 -16.39 11.05
C LEU A 341 -3.77 -16.98 12.21
N GLU A 342 -3.85 -18.29 12.44
CA GLU A 342 -3.05 -18.99 13.44
C GLU A 342 -1.55 -18.88 13.18
N ARG A 343 -1.11 -19.09 11.93
CA ARG A 343 0.30 -18.88 11.53
C ARG A 343 0.71 -17.42 11.68
N LEU A 344 -0.10 -16.46 11.25
CA LEU A 344 0.20 -15.03 11.39
C LEU A 344 0.37 -14.66 12.88
N ASN A 345 -0.54 -15.06 13.76
CA ASN A 345 -0.43 -14.83 15.21
C ASN A 345 0.81 -15.50 15.84
N THR A 346 1.14 -16.72 15.43
CA THR A 346 2.31 -17.46 15.92
C THR A 346 3.61 -16.72 15.59
N PHE A 347 3.77 -16.24 14.36
CA PHE A 347 4.91 -15.43 13.94
C PHE A 347 4.78 -13.93 14.30
N GLY A 348 3.71 -13.52 15.00
CA GLY A 348 3.52 -12.14 15.48
C GLY A 348 3.09 -11.12 14.43
N LEU A 349 2.69 -11.59 13.23
CA LEU A 349 2.26 -10.75 12.12
C LEU A 349 0.87 -10.12 12.36
N ARG A 350 0.75 -8.83 12.04
CA ARG A 350 -0.49 -8.03 12.11
C ARG A 350 -1.09 -7.79 10.73
N ILE A 351 -2.42 -7.86 10.63
CA ILE A 351 -3.18 -7.59 9.40
C ILE A 351 -3.86 -6.23 9.47
N ASN A 352 -4.14 -5.66 8.31
CA ASN A 352 -4.90 -4.44 8.15
C ASN A 352 -6.31 -4.77 7.67
N ILE A 353 -7.25 -4.88 8.62
CA ILE A 353 -8.62 -5.34 8.36
C ILE A 353 -9.32 -4.48 7.30
N SER A 354 -9.13 -3.15 7.29
CA SER A 354 -9.80 -2.26 6.34
C SER A 354 -9.26 -2.29 4.90
N LYS A 355 -8.18 -3.04 4.62
CA LYS A 355 -7.72 -3.35 3.26
C LYS A 355 -7.66 -4.86 2.97
N SER A 356 -8.19 -5.68 3.88
CA SER A 356 -8.33 -7.12 3.69
C SER A 356 -9.76 -7.45 3.26
N VAL A 357 -9.92 -8.36 2.32
CA VAL A 357 -11.21 -8.77 1.73
C VAL A 357 -11.44 -10.24 2.05
N PHE A 358 -12.63 -10.61 2.52
CA PHE A 358 -12.87 -11.93 3.11
C PHE A 358 -14.09 -12.66 2.55
N ALA A 359 -13.91 -13.93 2.17
CA ALA A 359 -14.94 -14.89 1.81
C ALA A 359 -15.91 -14.41 0.70
N VAL A 360 -15.33 -13.90 -0.39
CA VAL A 360 -15.99 -13.40 -1.61
C VAL A 360 -15.87 -14.40 -2.76
N GLU A 361 -16.74 -14.30 -3.77
CA GLU A 361 -16.71 -15.17 -4.96
C GLU A 361 -15.85 -14.60 -6.10
N GLU A 362 -15.67 -13.28 -6.17
CA GLU A 362 -14.73 -12.61 -7.07
C GLU A 362 -13.80 -11.68 -6.29
N ILE A 363 -12.52 -11.59 -6.67
CA ILE A 363 -11.53 -10.77 -5.96
C ILE A 363 -10.43 -10.23 -6.88
N GLU A 364 -9.96 -8.99 -6.63
CA GLU A 364 -8.79 -8.44 -7.31
C GLU A 364 -7.48 -8.81 -6.61
N PHE A 365 -6.51 -9.31 -7.38
CA PHE A 365 -5.21 -9.71 -6.90
C PHE A 365 -4.12 -9.49 -7.95
N LEU A 366 -3.09 -8.68 -7.62
CA LEU A 366 -1.90 -8.41 -8.45
C LEU A 366 -2.18 -7.99 -9.92
N GLY A 367 -3.32 -7.32 -10.16
CA GLY A 367 -3.74 -6.90 -11.51
C GLY A 367 -4.50 -7.97 -12.31
N TYR A 368 -5.07 -8.97 -11.63
CA TYR A 368 -6.02 -9.93 -12.17
C TYR A 368 -7.32 -9.87 -11.35
N LEU A 369 -8.47 -10.09 -11.99
CA LEU A 369 -9.68 -10.52 -11.30
C LEU A 369 -9.70 -12.05 -11.27
N ILE A 370 -9.89 -12.60 -10.09
CA ILE A 370 -10.03 -14.03 -9.81
C ILE A 370 -11.51 -14.31 -9.55
N THR A 371 -12.04 -15.36 -10.19
CA THR A 371 -13.45 -15.80 -10.10
C THR A 371 -13.52 -17.34 -10.06
N PRO A 372 -14.68 -17.97 -9.84
CA PRO A 372 -14.78 -19.44 -9.80
C PRO A 372 -14.53 -20.13 -11.15
N GLN A 373 -14.42 -19.36 -12.23
CA GLN A 373 -14.11 -19.85 -13.59
C GLN A 373 -12.60 -19.74 -13.92
N GLY A 374 -11.78 -19.20 -13.01
CA GLY A 374 -10.35 -18.97 -13.19
C GLY A 374 -9.97 -17.51 -12.94
N SER A 375 -8.93 -17.03 -13.61
CA SER A 375 -8.48 -15.64 -13.48
C SER A 375 -8.35 -14.94 -14.82
N ARG A 376 -8.88 -13.73 -14.92
CA ARG A 376 -8.69 -12.83 -16.08
C ARG A 376 -7.81 -11.65 -15.70
N PRO A 377 -6.88 -11.18 -16.55
CA PRO A 377 -6.19 -9.92 -16.32
C PRO A 377 -7.20 -8.77 -16.19
N LEU A 378 -6.91 -7.75 -15.37
CA LEU A 378 -7.76 -6.56 -15.30
C LEU A 378 -7.73 -5.79 -16.64
N PRO A 379 -8.85 -5.17 -17.07
CA PRO A 379 -8.94 -4.44 -18.34
C PRO A 379 -7.86 -3.38 -18.51
N ASP A 380 -7.47 -2.72 -17.41
CA ASP A 380 -6.42 -1.70 -17.30
C ASP A 380 -5.14 -2.04 -18.07
N LYS A 381 -4.68 -3.31 -18.07
CA LYS A 381 -3.44 -3.72 -18.77
C LYS A 381 -3.46 -3.45 -20.27
N VAL A 382 -4.65 -3.39 -20.87
CA VAL A 382 -4.88 -3.17 -22.30
C VAL A 382 -5.78 -1.97 -22.58
N GLN A 383 -6.28 -1.29 -21.54
CA GLN A 383 -7.19 -0.16 -21.66
C GLN A 383 -6.58 1.01 -22.45
N ALA A 384 -5.26 1.21 -22.39
CA ALA A 384 -4.54 2.17 -23.22
C ALA A 384 -4.59 1.85 -24.74
N ILE A 385 -4.78 0.58 -25.11
CA ILE A 385 -4.99 0.12 -26.50
C ILE A 385 -6.49 0.14 -26.86
N MET A 386 -7.36 -0.31 -25.96
CA MET A 386 -8.82 -0.33 -26.21
C MET A 386 -9.41 1.08 -26.31
N ASN A 387 -8.92 2.02 -25.51
CA ASN A 387 -9.30 3.44 -25.56
C ASN A 387 -8.51 4.23 -26.64
N TYR A 388 -7.67 3.57 -27.45
CA TYR A 388 -6.95 4.26 -28.52
C TYR A 388 -7.92 4.78 -29.57
N LYS A 389 -7.96 6.11 -29.72
CA LYS A 389 -8.86 6.83 -30.64
C LYS A 389 -8.59 6.45 -32.10
N ARG A 390 -9.66 6.36 -32.90
CA ARG A 390 -9.57 6.14 -34.35
C ARG A 390 -8.65 7.19 -35.01
N PRO A 391 -7.58 6.79 -35.73
CA PRO A 391 -6.67 7.71 -36.41
C PRO A 391 -7.39 8.69 -37.33
N GLU A 392 -7.21 9.99 -37.13
CA GLU A 392 -7.88 11.02 -37.95
C GLU A 392 -7.13 11.26 -39.26
N ASN A 393 -5.80 11.08 -39.25
CA ASN A 393 -4.94 11.34 -40.39
C ASN A 393 -3.87 10.26 -40.62
N ILE A 394 -3.24 10.32 -41.80
CA ILE A 394 -2.24 9.35 -42.29
C ILE A 394 -1.01 9.23 -41.37
N GLN A 395 -0.61 10.28 -40.65
CA GLN A 395 0.48 10.16 -39.68
C GLN A 395 0.03 9.36 -38.46
N ASP A 396 -1.15 9.62 -37.90
CA ASP A 396 -1.70 8.88 -36.75
C ASP A 396 -1.85 7.38 -37.07
N LEU A 397 -2.32 7.05 -38.28
CA LEU A 397 -2.49 5.67 -38.73
C LEU A 397 -1.15 4.96 -38.93
N ARG A 398 -0.15 5.68 -39.46
CA ARG A 398 1.23 5.17 -39.56
C ARG A 398 1.84 4.91 -38.19
N THR A 399 1.55 5.76 -37.20
CA THR A 399 1.97 5.58 -35.81
C THR A 399 1.31 4.33 -35.19
N PHE A 400 -0.02 4.17 -35.33
CA PHE A 400 -0.76 2.98 -34.87
C PHE A 400 -0.28 1.67 -35.52
N LEU A 401 -0.10 1.66 -36.85
CA LEU A 401 0.49 0.52 -37.58
C LEU A 401 1.95 0.26 -37.19
N GLY A 402 2.65 1.23 -36.58
CA GLY A 402 3.96 1.08 -35.97
C GLY A 402 3.94 0.13 -34.77
N ILE A 403 3.00 0.31 -33.83
CA ILE A 403 2.80 -0.65 -32.71
C ILE A 403 2.51 -2.05 -33.25
N LEU A 404 1.57 -2.16 -34.19
CA LEU A 404 1.14 -3.45 -34.72
C LEU A 404 2.23 -4.18 -35.52
N ASN A 405 3.15 -3.45 -36.17
CA ASN A 405 4.32 -4.06 -36.81
C ASN A 405 5.40 -4.44 -35.80
N PHE A 406 5.60 -3.66 -34.72
CA PHE A 406 6.52 -4.01 -33.63
C PHE A 406 6.11 -5.34 -32.95
N TYR A 407 4.82 -5.55 -32.70
CA TYR A 407 4.29 -6.78 -32.10
C TYR A 407 3.83 -7.86 -33.10
N ARG A 408 4.11 -7.69 -34.39
CA ARG A 408 3.60 -8.56 -35.49
C ARG A 408 3.81 -10.06 -35.28
N ARG A 409 4.88 -10.48 -34.59
CA ARG A 409 5.17 -11.90 -34.28
C ARG A 409 4.21 -12.54 -33.25
N TYR A 410 3.42 -11.74 -32.54
CA TYR A 410 2.44 -12.20 -31.55
C TYR A 410 0.98 -12.07 -32.05
N LEU A 411 0.77 -11.44 -33.21
CA LEU A 411 -0.53 -11.15 -33.79
C LEU A 411 -0.88 -12.18 -34.88
N LYS A 412 -1.90 -13.03 -34.64
CA LYS A 412 -2.41 -13.98 -35.64
C LYS A 412 -2.99 -13.22 -36.83
N ASP A 413 -2.73 -13.71 -38.04
CA ASP A 413 -3.19 -13.12 -39.31
C ASP A 413 -2.88 -11.61 -39.49
N ALA A 414 -1.87 -11.07 -38.80
CA ALA A 414 -1.53 -9.65 -38.81
C ALA A 414 -1.48 -9.01 -40.21
N ALA A 415 -0.81 -9.66 -41.17
CA ALA A 415 -0.71 -9.14 -42.53
C ALA A 415 -2.06 -9.06 -43.27
N LYS A 416 -3.02 -9.93 -42.94
CA LYS A 416 -4.38 -9.95 -43.50
C LYS A 416 -5.27 -8.88 -42.85
N ASN A 417 -5.22 -8.77 -41.53
CA ASN A 417 -6.04 -7.81 -40.78
C ASN A 417 -5.55 -6.36 -41.02
N GLN A 418 -4.24 -6.14 -41.17
CA GLN A 418 -3.64 -4.83 -41.43
C GLN A 418 -3.66 -4.43 -42.92
N ALA A 419 -4.00 -5.34 -43.85
CA ALA A 419 -3.90 -5.08 -45.30
C ALA A 419 -4.68 -3.84 -45.74
N LEU A 420 -5.96 -3.75 -45.35
CA LEU A 420 -6.85 -2.62 -45.65
C LEU A 420 -6.32 -1.30 -45.08
N LEU A 421 -5.78 -1.33 -43.85
CA LEU A 421 -5.19 -0.17 -43.19
C LEU A 421 -3.89 0.30 -43.88
N HIS A 422 -3.10 -0.63 -44.42
CA HIS A 422 -1.92 -0.31 -45.21
C HIS A 422 -2.25 0.31 -46.59
N GLU A 423 -3.46 0.12 -47.13
CA GLU A 423 -3.84 0.72 -48.41
C GLU A 423 -3.90 2.25 -48.34
N TYR A 424 -4.42 2.82 -47.24
CA TYR A 424 -4.42 4.26 -47.00
C TYR A 424 -3.01 4.87 -46.98
N LEU A 425 -1.98 4.08 -46.60
CA LEU A 425 -0.58 4.52 -46.62
C LEU A 425 0.07 4.51 -48.01
N LYS A 426 -0.56 3.91 -49.04
CA LYS A 426 -0.03 3.92 -50.41
C LYS A 426 0.14 5.37 -50.91
N GLY A 427 1.30 5.66 -51.50
CA GLY A 427 1.65 7.01 -51.99
C GLY A 427 1.89 8.07 -50.88
N SER A 428 1.80 7.74 -49.60
CA SER A 428 1.93 8.71 -48.51
C SER A 428 3.38 9.17 -48.27
N LYS A 429 3.56 10.47 -47.97
CA LYS A 429 4.87 11.06 -47.63
C LYS A 429 5.16 10.95 -46.12
N LYS A 430 6.44 11.02 -45.71
CA LYS A 430 6.84 11.11 -44.28
C LYS A 430 6.23 12.39 -43.68
N LYS A 431 5.52 12.27 -42.55
CA LYS A 431 4.68 13.34 -41.93
C LYS A 431 3.46 13.81 -42.75
N ASP A 432 2.95 13.02 -43.70
CA ASP A 432 1.65 13.27 -44.36
C ASP A 432 0.50 13.33 -43.32
N LYS A 433 -0.20 14.47 -43.25
CA LYS A 433 -1.33 14.76 -42.34
C LYS A 433 -2.69 14.77 -43.04
N ARG A 434 -2.80 14.24 -44.26
CA ARG A 434 -4.07 14.05 -44.97
C ARG A 434 -5.08 13.26 -44.11
N LYS A 435 -6.32 13.74 -44.02
CA LYS A 435 -7.40 13.05 -43.30
C LYS A 435 -7.75 11.72 -43.98
N ILE A 436 -8.17 10.73 -43.18
CA ILE A 436 -8.57 9.40 -43.67
C ILE A 436 -10.07 9.38 -43.94
N GLN A 437 -10.44 8.92 -45.15
CA GLN A 437 -11.83 8.57 -45.49
C GLN A 437 -12.09 7.14 -45.00
N TRP A 438 -12.56 7.01 -43.76
CA TRP A 438 -12.88 5.71 -43.16
C TRP A 438 -14.11 5.09 -43.82
N THR A 439 -14.04 3.80 -44.14
CA THR A 439 -15.22 2.96 -44.44
C THR A 439 -15.52 2.04 -43.26
N ASP A 440 -16.73 1.49 -43.21
CA ASP A 440 -17.15 0.52 -42.20
C ASP A 440 -16.21 -0.69 -42.12
N GLU A 441 -15.67 -1.16 -43.25
CA GLU A 441 -14.70 -2.26 -43.31
C GLU A 441 -13.37 -1.86 -42.67
N ALA A 442 -12.90 -0.65 -42.95
CA ALA A 442 -11.66 -0.12 -42.36
C ALA A 442 -11.80 0.03 -40.84
N GLU A 443 -12.93 0.55 -40.36
CA GLU A 443 -13.24 0.68 -38.94
C GLU A 443 -13.34 -0.69 -38.25
N LYS A 444 -14.00 -1.67 -38.87
CA LYS A 444 -14.03 -3.08 -38.40
C LYS A 444 -12.63 -3.69 -38.33
N GLN A 445 -11.73 -3.44 -39.29
CA GLN A 445 -10.34 -3.92 -39.22
C GLN A 445 -9.49 -3.17 -38.18
N PHE A 446 -9.73 -1.88 -37.95
CA PHE A 446 -9.07 -1.10 -36.90
C PHE A 446 -9.41 -1.64 -35.50
N GLU A 447 -10.70 -1.81 -35.20
CA GLU A 447 -11.11 -2.41 -33.93
C GLU A 447 -10.70 -3.88 -33.81
N LYS A 448 -10.69 -4.65 -34.91
CA LYS A 448 -10.09 -5.99 -34.90
C LYS A 448 -8.62 -5.95 -34.51
N CYS A 449 -7.81 -5.07 -35.08
CA CYS A 449 -6.38 -4.97 -34.75
C CYS A 449 -6.14 -4.52 -33.30
N LYS A 450 -7.00 -3.66 -32.73
CA LYS A 450 -6.98 -3.33 -31.29
C LYS A 450 -7.25 -4.57 -30.43
N ASN A 451 -8.28 -5.34 -30.77
CA ASN A 451 -8.62 -6.59 -30.07
C ASN A 451 -7.53 -7.66 -30.23
N ASP A 452 -6.92 -7.83 -31.40
CA ASP A 452 -5.82 -8.77 -31.62
C ASP A 452 -4.61 -8.44 -30.71
N LEU A 453 -4.26 -7.15 -30.59
CA LEU A 453 -3.17 -6.68 -29.73
C LEU A 453 -3.50 -6.76 -28.23
N ALA A 454 -4.73 -6.45 -27.85
CA ALA A 454 -5.22 -6.64 -26.49
C ALA A 454 -5.15 -8.13 -26.11
N ASN A 455 -5.69 -9.02 -26.93
CA ASN A 455 -5.66 -10.47 -26.71
C ASN A 455 -4.24 -11.03 -26.63
N ALA A 456 -3.33 -10.61 -27.52
CA ALA A 456 -1.92 -11.02 -27.46
C ALA A 456 -1.22 -10.60 -26.15
N THR A 457 -1.67 -9.50 -25.53
CA THR A 457 -1.15 -8.98 -24.26
C THR A 457 -1.80 -9.65 -23.06
N LEU A 458 -3.13 -9.89 -23.10
CA LEU A 458 -3.87 -10.63 -22.06
C LEU A 458 -3.40 -12.10 -21.94
N LEU A 459 -2.98 -12.71 -23.07
CA LEU A 459 -2.40 -14.05 -23.12
C LEU A 459 -0.89 -14.08 -22.80
N SER A 460 -0.25 -12.93 -22.58
CA SER A 460 1.18 -12.83 -22.27
C SER A 460 1.42 -12.82 -20.76
N PHE A 461 1.55 -14.01 -20.18
CA PHE A 461 1.85 -14.16 -18.76
C PHE A 461 3.28 -13.70 -18.40
N PRO A 462 3.51 -13.10 -17.21
CA PRO A 462 4.81 -12.56 -16.79
C PRO A 462 5.63 -13.61 -16.03
N ASN A 463 6.65 -14.16 -16.68
CA ASN A 463 7.56 -15.15 -16.10
C ASN A 463 8.60 -14.44 -15.19
N SER A 464 8.90 -15.02 -14.02
CA SER A 464 9.84 -14.48 -13.00
C SER A 464 11.29 -14.39 -13.47
N GLU A 465 11.74 -15.36 -14.28
CA GLU A 465 13.15 -15.53 -14.62
C GLU A 465 13.58 -14.72 -15.85
N LEU A 466 12.62 -14.28 -16.67
CA LEU A 466 12.92 -13.52 -17.88
C LEU A 466 13.24 -12.06 -17.54
N PRO A 467 14.26 -11.45 -18.18
CA PRO A 467 14.56 -10.04 -18.00
C PRO A 467 13.37 -9.17 -18.37
N LEU A 468 12.96 -8.30 -17.44
CA LEU A 468 11.95 -7.27 -17.68
C LEU A 468 12.57 -5.99 -18.24
N SER A 469 11.76 -5.24 -18.98
CA SER A 469 12.05 -3.87 -19.35
C SER A 469 10.80 -2.99 -19.29
N LEU A 470 11.01 -1.73 -18.95
CA LEU A 470 9.98 -0.70 -18.92
C LEU A 470 10.38 0.41 -19.90
N PHE A 471 9.66 0.53 -21.01
CA PHE A 471 9.86 1.60 -21.99
C PHE A 471 8.89 2.74 -21.68
N THR A 472 9.37 3.99 -21.67
CA THR A 472 8.60 5.17 -21.27
C THR A 472 8.86 6.37 -22.19
N ASP A 473 7.86 7.24 -22.30
CA ASP A 473 7.88 8.44 -23.14
C ASP A 473 6.87 9.48 -22.60
N ALA A 474 7.14 10.78 -22.72
CA ALA A 474 6.29 11.85 -22.22
C ALA A 474 6.23 13.05 -23.18
N SER A 475 5.12 13.14 -23.92
CA SER A 475 4.81 14.29 -24.78
C SER A 475 4.43 15.54 -23.96
N ASP A 476 4.10 16.63 -24.64
CA ASP A 476 3.50 17.80 -24.00
C ASP A 476 2.12 17.52 -23.37
N ALA A 477 1.41 16.47 -23.78
CA ALA A 477 0.00 16.22 -23.42
C ALA A 477 -0.25 14.94 -22.61
N ALA A 478 0.55 13.88 -22.81
CA ALA A 478 0.36 12.59 -22.13
C ALA A 478 1.67 11.82 -21.98
N ILE A 479 1.66 10.87 -21.03
CA ILE A 479 2.69 9.86 -20.81
C ILE A 479 2.27 8.57 -21.50
N GLY A 480 3.21 7.88 -22.13
CA GLY A 480 3.06 6.53 -22.66
C GLY A 480 4.13 5.59 -22.11
N ALA A 481 3.77 4.34 -21.84
CA ALA A 481 4.72 3.32 -21.44
C ALA A 481 4.25 1.91 -21.81
N VAL A 482 5.22 0.98 -21.91
CA VAL A 482 4.96 -0.44 -22.05
C VAL A 482 5.92 -1.26 -21.19
N LEU A 483 5.34 -2.21 -20.45
CA LEU A 483 6.07 -3.25 -19.72
C LEU A 483 6.27 -4.45 -20.64
N GLN A 484 7.51 -4.94 -20.74
CA GLN A 484 7.87 -6.05 -21.63
C GLN A 484 8.79 -7.06 -20.95
N GLN A 485 8.74 -8.32 -21.37
CA GLN A 485 9.72 -9.36 -21.01
C GLN A 485 10.50 -9.84 -22.22
N TYR A 486 11.74 -10.25 -22.01
CA TYR A 486 12.59 -10.82 -23.06
C TYR A 486 12.38 -12.33 -23.19
N GLU A 487 11.65 -12.76 -24.22
CA GLU A 487 11.29 -14.15 -24.48
C GLU A 487 11.66 -14.53 -25.92
N ASN A 488 12.31 -15.68 -26.11
CA ASN A 488 12.65 -16.24 -27.43
C ASN A 488 13.34 -15.20 -28.35
N SER A 489 14.38 -14.57 -27.81
CA SER A 489 15.22 -13.51 -28.39
C SER A 489 14.51 -12.19 -28.74
N THR A 490 13.33 -11.91 -28.15
CA THR A 490 12.52 -10.71 -28.47
C THR A 490 11.74 -10.16 -27.28
N TRP A 491 11.35 -8.89 -27.37
CA TRP A 491 10.45 -8.25 -26.40
C TRP A 491 8.99 -8.62 -26.66
N LYS A 492 8.33 -9.15 -25.63
CA LYS A 492 6.90 -9.51 -25.58
C LYS A 492 6.17 -8.55 -24.62
N PRO A 493 5.03 -7.96 -24.99
CA PRO A 493 4.31 -7.02 -24.14
C PRO A 493 3.58 -7.76 -23.01
N ILE A 494 3.60 -7.18 -21.80
CA ILE A 494 2.85 -7.66 -20.64
C ILE A 494 1.68 -6.74 -20.33
N ALA A 495 1.90 -5.43 -20.42
CA ALA A 495 0.87 -4.41 -20.17
C ALA A 495 1.28 -3.06 -20.76
N PHE A 496 0.28 -2.27 -21.17
CA PHE A 496 0.44 -0.91 -21.68
C PHE A 496 -0.10 0.11 -20.67
N TYR A 497 0.52 1.29 -20.64
CA TYR A 497 0.07 2.41 -19.83
C TYR A 497 0.03 3.68 -20.67
N SER A 498 -1.04 4.45 -20.55
CA SER A 498 -1.12 5.82 -21.06
C SER A 498 -1.86 6.68 -20.06
N LYS A 499 -1.38 7.91 -19.83
CA LYS A 499 -2.02 8.87 -18.94
C LYS A 499 -1.86 10.30 -19.42
N LYS A 500 -3.00 10.97 -19.66
CA LYS A 500 -3.06 12.41 -19.92
C LYS A 500 -2.47 13.21 -18.76
N LEU A 501 -1.64 14.19 -19.09
CA LEU A 501 -1.09 15.17 -18.14
C LEU A 501 -2.16 16.22 -17.84
N ASN A 502 -2.28 16.62 -16.58
CA ASN A 502 -3.07 17.80 -16.23
C ASN A 502 -2.32 19.10 -16.60
N ASP A 503 -3.02 20.22 -16.68
CA ASP A 503 -2.48 21.49 -17.20
C ASP A 503 -1.21 21.94 -16.46
N THR A 504 -1.11 21.65 -15.15
CA THR A 504 0.10 21.92 -14.36
C THR A 504 1.29 21.06 -14.81
N GLN A 505 1.06 19.79 -15.17
CA GLN A 505 2.07 18.84 -15.63
C GLN A 505 2.47 19.03 -17.11
N GLN A 506 1.55 19.47 -17.97
CA GLN A 506 1.86 19.81 -19.37
C GLN A 506 2.93 20.93 -19.44
N ASN A 507 2.79 21.93 -18.56
CA ASN A 507 3.72 23.04 -18.35
C ASN A 507 5.04 22.68 -17.63
N TYR A 508 5.33 21.40 -17.37
CA TYR A 508 6.63 20.99 -16.84
C TYR A 508 7.71 20.96 -17.94
N SER A 509 8.98 21.10 -17.54
CA SER A 509 10.11 20.90 -18.46
C SER A 509 10.12 19.48 -19.03
N THR A 510 10.69 19.28 -20.22
CA THR A 510 10.78 17.95 -20.86
C THR A 510 11.40 16.91 -19.93
N TYR A 511 12.48 17.28 -19.21
CA TYR A 511 13.12 16.42 -18.20
C TYR A 511 12.19 16.03 -17.05
N ASP A 512 11.37 16.98 -16.56
CA ASP A 512 10.38 16.73 -15.51
C ASP A 512 9.20 15.89 -15.98
N ARG A 513 8.77 16.03 -17.25
CA ARG A 513 7.71 15.20 -17.84
C ARG A 513 8.17 13.77 -18.08
N GLU A 514 9.37 13.59 -18.61
CA GLU A 514 10.00 12.28 -18.78
C GLU A 514 10.21 11.57 -17.44
N LEU A 515 10.71 12.28 -16.42
CA LEU A 515 10.85 11.73 -15.07
C LEU A 515 9.49 11.41 -14.43
N LEU A 516 8.45 12.20 -14.71
CA LEU A 516 7.06 11.91 -14.33
C LEU A 516 6.54 10.67 -15.06
N GLY A 517 6.90 10.49 -16.33
CA GLY A 517 6.64 9.31 -17.15
C GLY A 517 7.16 8.04 -16.51
N ILE A 518 8.47 8.00 -16.20
CA ILE A 518 9.08 6.87 -15.49
C ILE A 518 8.41 6.64 -14.13
N TYR A 519 8.24 7.69 -13.32
CA TYR A 519 7.67 7.57 -11.98
C TYR A 519 6.23 7.03 -11.96
N LEU A 520 5.35 7.53 -12.83
CA LEU A 520 3.96 7.06 -12.90
C LEU A 520 3.88 5.64 -13.48
N SER A 521 4.72 5.30 -14.45
CA SER A 521 4.76 3.97 -15.05
C SER A 521 5.28 2.92 -14.06
N VAL A 522 6.36 3.20 -13.32
CA VAL A 522 6.85 2.33 -12.23
C VAL A 522 5.79 2.17 -11.13
N LYS A 523 5.07 3.25 -10.79
CA LYS A 523 3.98 3.19 -9.79
C LYS A 523 2.79 2.34 -10.26
N HIS A 524 2.39 2.46 -11.52
CA HIS A 524 1.29 1.66 -12.09
C HIS A 524 1.67 0.18 -12.19
N PHE A 525 2.89 -0.13 -12.64
CA PHE A 525 3.40 -1.49 -12.77
C PHE A 525 4.02 -2.07 -11.48
N LYS A 526 3.78 -1.50 -10.28
CA LYS A 526 4.40 -1.92 -8.99
C LYS A 526 4.49 -3.45 -8.86
N HIS A 527 3.34 -4.12 -8.98
CA HIS A 527 3.19 -5.57 -8.79
C HIS A 527 3.96 -6.45 -9.80
N TYR A 528 4.50 -5.88 -10.88
CA TYR A 528 5.36 -6.59 -11.84
C TYR A 528 6.85 -6.30 -11.64
N LEU A 529 7.17 -5.18 -10.98
CA LEU A 529 8.53 -4.62 -10.87
C LEU A 529 9.15 -4.81 -9.48
N GLU A 530 8.33 -4.99 -8.44
CA GLU A 530 8.78 -5.02 -7.05
C GLU A 530 9.65 -6.26 -6.77
N GLY A 531 10.87 -6.03 -6.29
CA GLY A 531 11.86 -7.07 -6.04
C GLY A 531 12.43 -7.76 -7.30
N ARG A 532 12.02 -7.37 -8.51
CA ARG A 532 12.56 -7.89 -9.78
C ARG A 532 13.58 -6.95 -10.39
N THR A 533 14.55 -7.51 -11.11
CA THR A 533 15.53 -6.72 -11.88
C THR A 533 15.00 -6.37 -13.27
N PHE A 534 15.05 -5.08 -13.63
CA PHE A 534 14.61 -4.58 -14.93
C PHE A 534 15.37 -3.32 -15.37
N THR A 535 15.48 -3.13 -16.68
CA THR A 535 15.99 -1.89 -17.28
C THR A 535 14.84 -0.95 -17.62
N ILE A 536 15.00 0.33 -17.32
CA ILE A 536 14.13 1.41 -17.78
C ILE A 536 14.72 2.01 -19.07
N TYR A 537 13.92 2.16 -20.12
CA TYR A 537 14.31 2.78 -21.38
C TYR A 537 13.50 4.07 -21.62
N THR A 538 14.22 5.17 -21.89
CA THR A 538 13.68 6.49 -22.27
C THR A 538 14.56 7.06 -23.39
N ASP A 539 13.99 7.89 -24.26
CA ASP A 539 14.78 8.63 -25.25
C ASP A 539 15.44 9.90 -24.68
N HIS A 540 15.06 10.30 -23.45
CA HIS A 540 15.59 11.47 -22.80
C HIS A 540 16.94 11.20 -22.13
N LYS A 541 18.00 11.17 -22.95
CA LYS A 541 19.40 10.87 -22.56
C LYS A 541 19.88 11.48 -21.22
N PRO A 542 19.52 12.71 -20.81
CA PRO A 542 19.89 13.22 -19.48
C PRO A 542 19.45 12.36 -18.28
N LEU A 543 18.38 11.57 -18.40
CA LEU A 543 17.87 10.73 -17.30
C LEU A 543 18.73 9.50 -17.00
N THR A 544 19.58 9.03 -17.92
CA THR A 544 20.53 7.94 -17.61
C THR A 544 21.54 8.35 -16.52
N PHE A 545 21.74 9.65 -16.32
CA PHE A 545 22.60 10.21 -15.28
C PHE A 545 21.83 10.61 -14.01
N ALA A 546 20.50 10.51 -13.96
CA ALA A 546 19.69 11.04 -12.86
C ALA A 546 19.96 10.38 -11.49
N PHE A 547 20.43 9.13 -11.49
CA PHE A 547 20.90 8.44 -10.27
C PHE A 547 22.33 8.77 -9.85
N HIS A 548 23.12 9.33 -10.78
CA HIS A 548 24.52 9.70 -10.56
C HIS A 548 24.71 11.18 -10.17
N GLN A 549 23.70 12.04 -10.39
CA GLN A 549 23.77 13.47 -10.07
C GLN A 549 23.71 13.75 -8.56
N LYS A 550 24.52 14.72 -8.11
CA LYS A 550 24.51 15.18 -6.70
C LYS A 550 23.18 15.83 -6.33
N LEU A 551 22.66 15.43 -5.18
CA LEU A 551 21.31 15.71 -4.72
C LEU A 551 20.98 17.20 -4.58
N ASP A 552 21.96 18.01 -4.23
CA ASP A 552 21.81 19.45 -3.94
C ASP A 552 21.38 20.27 -5.18
N LYS A 553 21.40 19.65 -6.38
CA LYS A 553 20.93 20.24 -7.65
C LYS A 553 19.54 19.77 -8.10
N ALA A 554 18.95 18.76 -7.47
CA ALA A 554 17.68 18.18 -7.89
C ALA A 554 16.49 18.88 -7.23
N ALA A 555 15.47 19.24 -8.02
CA ALA A 555 14.27 19.87 -7.47
C ALA A 555 13.52 18.91 -6.50
N PRO A 556 12.83 19.39 -5.44
CA PRO A 556 12.12 18.52 -4.49
C PRO A 556 11.02 17.62 -5.09
N ARG A 557 10.55 17.90 -6.32
CA ARG A 557 9.71 16.97 -7.10
C ARG A 557 10.55 15.80 -7.65
N GLN A 558 11.63 16.13 -8.36
CA GLN A 558 12.54 15.18 -9.00
C GLN A 558 13.19 14.25 -7.98
N ALA A 559 13.68 14.79 -6.85
CA ALA A 559 14.25 14.01 -5.76
C ALA A 559 13.25 13.01 -5.14
N ARG A 560 11.94 13.35 -5.11
CA ARG A 560 10.90 12.41 -4.65
C ARG A 560 10.61 11.30 -5.67
N GLN A 561 10.53 11.66 -6.95
CA GLN A 561 10.30 10.71 -8.05
C GLN A 561 11.46 9.70 -8.16
N LEU A 562 12.70 10.19 -8.20
CA LEU A 562 13.90 9.35 -8.26
C LEU A 562 14.03 8.44 -7.04
N ASN A 563 13.76 8.92 -5.83
CA ASN A 563 13.74 8.07 -4.65
C ASN A 563 12.77 6.90 -4.82
N TYR A 564 11.53 7.14 -5.27
CA TYR A 564 10.56 6.07 -5.48
C TYR A 564 11.00 5.07 -6.57
N ILE A 565 11.47 5.56 -7.73
CA ILE A 565 11.94 4.68 -8.83
C ILE A 565 13.07 3.76 -8.36
N SER A 566 14.00 4.28 -7.55
CA SER A 566 15.16 3.53 -7.04
C SER A 566 14.87 2.42 -6.03
N GLN A 567 13.62 2.31 -5.56
CA GLN A 567 13.17 1.18 -4.75
C GLN A 567 12.92 -0.06 -5.62
N PHE A 568 12.85 0.13 -6.95
CA PHE A 568 12.59 -0.87 -7.97
C PHE A 568 13.82 -1.07 -8.90
N SER A 569 14.33 0.01 -9.51
CA SER A 569 15.54 -0.05 -10.34
C SER A 569 16.30 1.28 -10.40
N THR A 570 17.62 1.19 -10.56
CA THR A 570 18.52 2.32 -10.86
C THR A 570 19.09 2.26 -12.28
N ASP A 571 18.72 1.25 -13.07
CA ASP A 571 19.23 1.00 -14.43
C ASP A 571 18.36 1.72 -15.48
N ILE A 572 18.65 2.99 -15.72
CA ILE A 572 18.05 3.79 -16.80
C ILE A 572 19.00 3.82 -18.00
N LYS A 573 18.59 3.26 -19.14
CA LYS A 573 19.32 3.29 -20.40
C LYS A 573 18.64 4.20 -21.43
N TYR A 574 19.46 4.83 -22.28
CA TYR A 574 18.99 5.62 -23.41
C TYR A 574 18.63 4.70 -24.58
N ILE A 575 17.50 4.99 -25.22
CA ILE A 575 17.13 4.43 -26.54
C ILE A 575 16.90 5.58 -27.53
N LYS A 576 17.11 5.36 -28.83
CA LYS A 576 16.68 6.36 -29.84
C LYS A 576 15.15 6.38 -29.91
N GLY A 577 14.52 7.56 -29.97
CA GLY A 577 13.06 7.68 -30.11
C GLY A 577 12.48 6.92 -31.32
N GLU A 578 13.23 6.80 -32.42
CA GLU A 578 12.87 5.96 -33.58
C GLU A 578 12.67 4.47 -33.24
N ASN A 579 13.24 3.99 -32.13
CA ASN A 579 13.08 2.65 -31.58
C ASN A 579 12.15 2.62 -30.34
N ASN A 580 11.68 3.77 -29.84
CA ASN A 580 10.75 3.89 -28.69
C ASN A 580 9.26 3.89 -29.13
N ILE A 581 8.98 3.42 -30.36
CA ILE A 581 7.72 3.59 -31.11
C ILE A 581 6.47 3.39 -30.27
N VAL A 582 6.44 2.34 -29.43
CA VAL A 582 5.25 1.98 -28.64
C VAL A 582 4.95 3.01 -27.55
N ALA A 583 5.97 3.46 -26.82
CA ALA A 583 5.79 4.47 -25.77
C ALA A 583 5.51 5.86 -26.37
N ASP A 584 6.23 6.25 -27.42
CA ASP A 584 5.99 7.48 -28.22
C ASP A 584 4.55 7.53 -28.78
N THR A 585 4.01 6.40 -29.23
CA THR A 585 2.62 6.34 -29.68
C THR A 585 1.64 6.57 -28.53
N LEU A 586 1.87 5.92 -27.39
CA LEU A 586 1.00 6.02 -26.21
C LEU A 586 1.10 7.37 -25.48
N SER A 587 2.21 8.10 -25.63
CA SER A 587 2.40 9.45 -25.10
C SER A 587 1.72 10.52 -25.95
N ARG A 588 1.44 10.23 -27.23
CA ARG A 588 0.80 11.15 -28.19
C ARG A 588 -0.73 11.12 -28.18
N VAL A 589 -1.37 10.27 -27.37
CA VAL A 589 -2.84 10.18 -27.27
C VAL A 589 -3.40 11.38 -26.49
N THR A 590 -3.81 12.43 -27.20
CA THR A 590 -4.29 13.71 -26.62
C THR A 590 -5.64 13.62 -25.91
N GLU A 591 -6.45 12.61 -26.25
CA GLU A 591 -7.83 12.42 -25.76
C GLU A 591 -8.05 10.97 -25.30
N VAL A 592 -7.35 10.56 -24.25
CA VAL A 592 -7.87 9.49 -23.39
C VAL A 592 -9.07 10.07 -22.63
N SER A 593 -10.21 9.41 -22.68
CA SER A 593 -11.38 9.77 -21.86
C SER A 593 -10.99 9.79 -20.38
N SER A 594 -11.43 10.81 -19.65
CA SER A 594 -11.13 10.96 -18.23
C SER A 594 -11.91 9.93 -17.42
N ILE A 595 -11.35 8.72 -17.32
CA ILE A 595 -11.70 7.78 -16.26
C ILE A 595 -11.35 8.47 -14.95
N ASP A 596 -12.37 8.76 -14.15
CA ASP A 596 -12.19 9.29 -12.82
C ASP A 596 -11.71 8.16 -11.91
N TYR A 597 -10.40 8.14 -11.68
CA TYR A 597 -9.74 7.14 -10.84
C TYR A 597 -10.16 7.25 -9.37
N ASP A 598 -10.81 8.34 -8.96
CA ASP A 598 -11.38 8.45 -7.63
C ASP A 598 -12.76 7.75 -7.56
N GLN A 599 -13.56 7.72 -8.65
CA GLN A 599 -14.81 6.95 -8.70
C GLN A 599 -14.62 5.42 -8.80
N ILE A 600 -13.51 4.94 -9.36
CA ILE A 600 -13.15 3.50 -9.33
C ILE A 600 -12.53 3.11 -7.97
N ALA A 601 -12.17 4.08 -7.12
CA ALA A 601 -11.62 3.83 -5.79
C ALA A 601 -12.67 3.77 -4.67
N ASP A 602 -13.95 4.05 -4.99
CA ASP A 602 -15.10 4.06 -4.08
C ASP A 602 -16.00 2.80 -4.26
N ALA A 603 -15.45 1.70 -4.79
CA ALA A 603 -16.13 0.42 -5.07
C ALA A 603 -15.49 -0.77 -4.33
#